data_AF-A0A8S0XQR8-F1
#
_entry.id   AF-A0A8S0XQR8-F1
#
_cell.length_a   1.000
_cell.length_b   1.000
_cell.length_c   1.000
_cell.angle_alpha   90.00
_cell.angle_beta   90.00
_cell.angle_gamma   90.00
#
_symmetry.space_group_name_H-M   'P 1'
#
loop_
_entity.id
_entity.type
_entity.pdbx_description
1 polymer ?
#
loop_
_entity_poly.entity_id
_entity_poly.type
_entity_poly.pdbx_seq_one_letter_code
_entity_poly.pdbx_strand_id
1 'polypeptide(L)'
;MKKLGRNDPCPCGSGKKYKQCCLKAEQAKIASDRSEAVPKAINWLFTKYGQTAREALDEGFFGGLDEDEYAMLQDLPGDSYQGIMINAMEWFLADGVMTIKGQEHRVADLLLDQGGPLFSAEQRQWIELLTTMPLRLHEVVAVIPGESMTVRDALLPESPSVVIREKSGSRQANPYDLMAARILPVENHFELSGAVYAFPRNRSWDLLEELRDEMEGVEPDSPLAKEITSVIIPYYWLQLFVNAFEMPQLVDHLTGEPLLFVTDHYRVQNWTALDQALSGEVDIEGCREEGWNRLFEGEDGLIRRYLSIDAGKRQDRIKVSYRTQQYADEGRPWFEAVAGRAVAFVSREISDPKGMLANLQPNESKETSAPVELPPEMLTEIIEKRIRQLYADWADKPLPILGDRTPRKAIQTPEGLKQVKFLLRTYEHGEAQQAKAQHRAPVSYEFLWQSVGITP
;
A
#
# COMPACT_ATOMS: atom_id res chain seq x y z
N MET A 1 -3.81 -54.77 6.02
CA MET A 1 -2.50 -54.18 5.67
C MET A 1 -2.13 -53.14 6.73
N LYS A 2 -0.92 -53.18 7.28
CA LYS A 2 -0.45 -52.21 8.30
C LYS A 2 -0.26 -50.85 7.61
N LYS A 3 -0.92 -49.78 8.08
CA LYS A 3 -0.72 -48.42 7.54
C LYS A 3 0.75 -48.04 7.71
N LEU A 4 1.40 -47.62 6.62
CA LEU A 4 2.79 -47.16 6.61
C LEU A 4 2.90 -45.89 7.46
N GLY A 5 3.71 -45.91 8.51
CA GLY A 5 3.94 -44.78 9.41
C GLY A 5 4.84 -43.73 8.77
N ARG A 6 4.60 -42.44 9.06
CA ARG A 6 5.41 -41.30 8.53
C ARG A 6 6.92 -41.45 8.78
N ASN A 7 7.32 -42.09 9.87
CA ASN A 7 8.72 -42.29 10.24
C ASN A 7 9.30 -43.64 9.75
N ASP A 8 8.50 -44.50 9.12
CA ASP A 8 8.93 -45.81 8.66
C ASP A 8 9.93 -45.68 7.49
N PRO A 9 10.81 -46.67 7.26
CA PRO A 9 11.63 -46.74 6.06
C PRO A 9 10.77 -46.65 4.80
N CYS A 10 11.18 -45.81 3.85
CA CYS A 10 10.40 -45.57 2.65
C CYS A 10 10.38 -46.82 1.74
N PRO A 11 9.20 -47.28 1.27
CA PRO A 11 9.07 -48.52 0.51
C PRO A 11 9.72 -48.48 -0.88
N CYS A 12 10.10 -47.30 -1.38
CA CYS A 12 10.82 -47.14 -2.64
C CYS A 12 12.30 -47.57 -2.60
N GLY A 13 12.79 -48.04 -1.44
CA GLY A 13 14.18 -48.49 -1.29
C GLY A 13 15.22 -47.37 -1.16
N SER A 14 14.79 -46.11 -0.97
CA SER A 14 15.69 -44.96 -0.87
C SER A 14 16.53 -44.89 0.43
N GLY A 15 16.24 -45.75 1.41
CA GLY A 15 16.86 -45.72 2.74
C GLY A 15 16.44 -44.53 3.62
N LYS A 16 15.64 -43.60 3.11
CA LYS A 16 15.11 -42.43 3.85
C LYS A 16 13.81 -42.80 4.60
N LYS A 17 13.43 -42.01 5.60
CA LYS A 17 12.09 -42.08 6.22
C LYS A 17 11.02 -41.71 5.18
N TYR A 18 9.86 -42.36 5.19
CA TYR A 18 8.77 -42.13 4.23
C TYR A 18 8.37 -40.64 4.12
N LYS A 19 8.26 -39.93 5.25
CA LYS A 19 7.98 -38.47 5.29
C LYS A 19 9.03 -37.58 4.62
N GLN A 20 10.25 -38.08 4.40
CA GLN A 20 11.36 -37.34 3.77
C GLN A 20 11.61 -37.80 2.32
N CYS A 21 10.79 -38.73 1.81
CA CYS A 21 10.92 -39.29 0.47
C CYS A 21 9.56 -39.30 -0.24
N CYS A 22 8.96 -40.48 -0.47
CA CYS A 22 7.75 -40.61 -1.28
C CYS A 22 6.58 -39.74 -0.80
N LEU A 23 6.41 -39.52 0.51
CA LEU A 23 5.33 -38.64 1.00
C LEU A 23 5.47 -37.20 0.47
N LYS A 24 6.69 -36.65 0.43
CA LYS A 24 6.92 -35.29 -0.12
C LYS A 24 6.66 -35.25 -1.63
N ALA A 25 7.05 -36.30 -2.34
CA ALA A 25 6.82 -36.40 -3.79
C ALA A 25 5.31 -36.55 -4.10
N GLU A 26 4.59 -37.33 -3.31
CA GLU A 26 3.12 -37.46 -3.37
C GLU A 26 2.44 -36.12 -3.09
N GLN A 27 2.83 -35.42 -2.01
CA GLN A 27 2.30 -34.09 -1.69
C GLN A 27 2.58 -33.05 -2.79
N ALA A 28 3.78 -33.07 -3.39
CA ALA A 28 4.10 -32.19 -4.51
C ALA A 28 3.26 -32.49 -5.75
N LYS A 29 2.99 -33.78 -6.03
CA LYS A 29 2.13 -34.19 -7.14
C LYS A 29 0.68 -33.78 -6.92
N ILE A 30 0.15 -33.94 -5.71
CA ILE A 30 -1.20 -33.48 -5.34
C ILE A 30 -1.30 -31.96 -5.50
N ALA A 31 -0.33 -31.21 -4.97
CA ALA A 31 -0.31 -29.75 -5.11
C ALA A 31 -0.27 -29.30 -6.59
N SER A 32 0.48 -30.01 -7.44
CA SER A 32 0.52 -29.77 -8.89
C SER A 32 -0.82 -30.07 -9.55
N ASP A 33 -1.44 -31.23 -9.29
CA ASP A 33 -2.74 -31.61 -9.86
C ASP A 33 -3.84 -30.63 -9.47
N ARG A 34 -3.83 -30.19 -8.21
CA ARG A 34 -4.73 -29.18 -7.66
C ARG A 34 -4.58 -27.82 -8.33
N SER A 35 -3.35 -27.42 -8.68
CA SER A 35 -3.10 -26.14 -9.37
C SER A 35 -3.70 -26.08 -10.78
N GLU A 36 -4.01 -27.23 -11.39
CA GLU A 36 -4.68 -27.31 -12.70
C GLU A 36 -6.22 -27.19 -12.60
N ALA A 37 -6.80 -27.27 -11.40
CA ALA A 37 -8.26 -27.22 -11.21
C ALA A 37 -8.88 -25.93 -11.75
N VAL A 38 -8.32 -24.77 -11.37
CA VAL A 38 -8.81 -23.44 -11.78
C VAL A 38 -8.66 -23.21 -13.29
N PRO A 39 -7.48 -23.41 -13.91
CA PRO A 39 -7.35 -23.30 -15.37
C PRO A 39 -8.31 -24.21 -16.14
N LYS A 40 -8.54 -25.44 -15.66
CA LYS A 40 -9.46 -26.39 -16.27
C LYS A 40 -10.92 -25.95 -16.17
N ALA A 41 -11.31 -25.40 -15.01
CA ALA A 41 -12.64 -24.83 -14.78
C ALA A 41 -12.90 -23.65 -15.72
N ILE A 42 -11.97 -22.69 -15.78
CA ILE A 42 -12.03 -21.51 -16.67
C ILE A 42 -12.15 -21.97 -18.13
N ASN A 43 -11.23 -22.82 -18.60
CA ASN A 43 -11.24 -23.28 -19.98
C ASN A 43 -12.55 -23.98 -20.36
N TRP A 44 -13.07 -24.85 -19.50
CA TRP A 44 -14.35 -25.51 -19.73
C TRP A 44 -15.52 -24.51 -19.80
N LEU A 45 -15.55 -23.54 -18.87
CA LEU A 45 -16.63 -22.56 -18.76
C LEU A 45 -16.72 -21.70 -20.02
N PHE A 46 -15.59 -21.12 -20.46
CA PHE A 46 -15.55 -20.27 -21.65
C PHE A 46 -15.64 -21.06 -22.96
N THR A 47 -15.22 -22.33 -22.99
CA THR A 47 -15.45 -23.19 -24.17
C THR A 47 -16.92 -23.55 -24.32
N LYS A 48 -17.62 -23.84 -23.21
CA LYS A 48 -19.02 -24.31 -23.24
C LYS A 48 -20.02 -23.18 -23.38
N TYR A 49 -19.83 -22.08 -22.66
CA TYR A 49 -20.80 -20.97 -22.59
C TYR A 49 -20.35 -19.71 -23.33
N GLY A 50 -19.09 -19.63 -23.76
CA GLY A 50 -18.61 -18.62 -24.70
C GLY A 50 -18.91 -17.19 -24.24
N GLN A 51 -19.79 -16.52 -24.97
CA GLN A 51 -20.16 -15.13 -24.72
C GLN A 51 -20.97 -14.96 -23.44
N THR A 52 -21.88 -15.89 -23.12
CA THR A 52 -22.70 -15.84 -21.89
C THR A 52 -21.84 -15.83 -20.63
N ALA A 53 -20.73 -16.55 -20.62
CA ALA A 53 -19.79 -16.54 -19.50
C ALA A 53 -19.00 -15.22 -19.40
N ARG A 54 -18.75 -14.53 -20.53
CA ARG A 54 -18.07 -13.22 -20.53
C ARG A 54 -19.01 -12.14 -20.01
N GLU A 55 -20.24 -12.09 -20.53
CA GLU A 55 -21.26 -11.13 -20.12
C GLU A 55 -21.57 -11.26 -18.62
N ALA A 56 -21.74 -12.48 -18.12
CA ALA A 56 -22.00 -12.71 -16.69
C ALA A 56 -20.82 -12.32 -15.78
N LEU A 57 -19.58 -12.49 -16.26
CA LEU A 57 -18.40 -12.02 -15.55
C LEU A 57 -18.36 -10.48 -15.54
N ASP A 58 -18.56 -9.87 -16.70
CA ASP A 58 -18.52 -8.42 -16.86
C ASP A 58 -19.59 -7.75 -16.01
N GLU A 59 -20.84 -8.19 -16.10
CA GLU A 59 -21.95 -7.69 -15.29
C GLU A 59 -21.75 -7.97 -13.80
N GLY A 60 -21.24 -9.15 -13.44
CA GLY A 60 -21.12 -9.56 -12.05
C GLY A 60 -19.95 -8.94 -11.29
N PHE A 61 -18.76 -8.94 -11.88
CA PHE A 61 -17.53 -8.48 -11.21
C PHE A 61 -17.24 -7.00 -11.51
N PHE A 62 -17.54 -6.54 -12.72
CA PHE A 62 -17.23 -5.18 -13.17
C PHE A 62 -18.46 -4.27 -13.26
N GLY A 63 -19.68 -4.79 -13.05
CA GLY A 63 -20.92 -4.03 -13.24
C GLY A 63 -21.13 -2.84 -12.29
N GLY A 64 -20.29 -2.70 -11.26
CA GLY A 64 -20.26 -1.51 -10.41
C GLY A 64 -19.47 -0.33 -11.01
N LEU A 65 -18.84 -0.52 -12.18
CA LEU A 65 -18.06 0.50 -12.88
C LEU A 65 -18.86 1.11 -14.04
N ASP A 66 -18.65 2.39 -14.31
CA ASP A 66 -19.12 3.00 -15.55
C ASP A 66 -18.23 2.64 -16.76
N GLU A 67 -18.65 3.06 -17.96
CA GLU A 67 -17.94 2.75 -19.21
C GLU A 67 -16.51 3.34 -19.25
N ASP A 68 -16.31 4.52 -18.67
CA ASP A 68 -15.01 5.20 -18.64
C ASP A 68 -14.08 4.52 -17.62
N GLU A 69 -14.58 4.21 -16.43
CA GLU A 69 -13.87 3.46 -15.39
C GLU A 69 -13.44 2.08 -15.88
N TYR A 70 -14.33 1.35 -16.57
CA TYR A 70 -14.00 0.05 -17.13
C TYR A 70 -12.91 0.15 -18.21
N ALA A 71 -12.98 1.16 -19.08
CA ALA A 71 -11.92 1.43 -20.07
C ALA A 71 -10.57 1.74 -19.41
N MET A 72 -10.55 2.49 -18.30
CA MET A 72 -9.31 2.76 -17.55
C MET A 72 -8.63 1.47 -17.06
N LEU A 73 -9.40 0.46 -16.65
CA LEU A 73 -8.84 -0.83 -16.25
C LEU A 73 -8.15 -1.54 -17.41
N GLN A 74 -8.72 -1.45 -18.62
CA GLN A 74 -8.17 -2.09 -19.82
C GLN A 74 -6.87 -1.40 -20.29
N ASP A 75 -6.71 -0.11 -19.99
CA ASP A 75 -5.52 0.68 -20.31
C ASP A 75 -4.38 0.51 -19.28
N LEU A 76 -4.60 -0.23 -18.19
CA LEU A 76 -3.56 -0.53 -17.21
C LEU A 76 -2.41 -1.35 -17.83
N PRO A 77 -1.19 -1.27 -17.24
CA PRO A 77 -0.10 -2.16 -17.62
C PRO A 77 -0.51 -3.63 -17.56
N GLY A 78 -0.05 -4.44 -18.53
CA GLY A 78 -0.50 -5.82 -18.71
C GLY A 78 -0.46 -6.67 -17.45
N ASP A 79 0.57 -6.56 -16.63
CA ASP A 79 0.70 -7.31 -15.37
C ASP A 79 -0.38 -6.92 -14.34
N SER A 80 -0.79 -5.64 -14.30
CA SER A 80 -1.84 -5.15 -13.40
C SER A 80 -3.21 -5.67 -13.84
N TYR A 81 -3.53 -5.55 -15.13
CA TYR A 81 -4.78 -6.06 -15.68
C TYR A 81 -4.86 -7.59 -15.55
N GLN A 82 -3.75 -8.32 -15.74
CA GLN A 82 -3.70 -9.76 -15.48
C GLN A 82 -4.01 -10.11 -14.03
N GLY A 83 -3.50 -9.32 -13.06
CA GLY A 83 -3.84 -9.47 -11.65
C GLY A 83 -5.33 -9.30 -11.38
N ILE A 84 -5.96 -8.28 -11.99
CA ILE A 84 -7.42 -8.07 -11.92
C ILE A 84 -8.17 -9.28 -12.49
N MET A 85 -7.75 -9.78 -13.65
CA MET A 85 -8.39 -10.93 -14.27
C MET A 85 -8.25 -12.22 -13.45
N ILE A 86 -7.13 -12.44 -12.75
CA ILE A 86 -6.99 -13.58 -11.82
C ILE A 86 -8.05 -13.51 -10.72
N ASN A 87 -8.22 -12.33 -10.12
CA ASN A 87 -9.21 -12.10 -9.06
C ASN A 87 -10.65 -12.25 -9.58
N ALA A 88 -10.94 -11.68 -10.76
CA ALA A 88 -12.24 -11.77 -11.41
C ALA A 88 -12.60 -13.22 -11.76
N MET A 89 -11.65 -14.00 -12.29
CA MET A 89 -11.86 -15.41 -12.60
C MET A 89 -12.13 -16.23 -11.34
N GLU A 90 -11.33 -16.06 -10.28
CA GLU A 90 -11.55 -16.79 -9.03
C GLU A 90 -12.93 -16.46 -8.44
N TRP A 91 -13.27 -15.17 -8.39
CA TRP A 91 -14.59 -14.71 -7.95
C TRP A 91 -15.70 -15.36 -8.76
N PHE A 92 -15.58 -15.39 -10.09
CA PHE A 92 -16.60 -15.95 -10.97
C PHE A 92 -16.78 -17.45 -10.76
N LEU A 93 -15.71 -18.21 -10.52
CA LEU A 93 -15.81 -19.64 -10.19
C LEU A 93 -16.49 -19.88 -8.83
N ALA A 94 -16.24 -19.02 -7.85
CA ALA A 94 -16.73 -19.20 -6.48
C ALA A 94 -18.18 -18.71 -6.30
N ASP A 95 -18.48 -17.53 -6.84
CA ASP A 95 -19.68 -16.75 -6.52
C ASP A 95 -20.43 -16.24 -7.75
N GLY A 96 -19.86 -16.37 -8.94
CA GLY A 96 -20.51 -15.97 -10.19
C GLY A 96 -21.86 -16.66 -10.41
N VAL A 97 -22.79 -15.92 -10.99
CA VAL A 97 -24.10 -16.39 -11.44
C VAL A 97 -24.20 -16.13 -12.93
N MET A 98 -24.76 -17.08 -13.68
CA MET A 98 -25.02 -16.95 -15.11
C MET A 98 -26.48 -17.21 -15.41
N THR A 99 -27.04 -16.41 -16.32
CA THR A 99 -28.39 -16.65 -16.84
C THR A 99 -28.33 -17.53 -18.09
N ILE A 100 -28.84 -18.76 -18.00
CA ILE A 100 -28.89 -19.72 -19.12
C ILE A 100 -30.36 -20.01 -19.41
N LYS A 101 -30.81 -19.68 -20.63
CA LYS A 101 -32.21 -19.85 -21.06
C LYS A 101 -33.24 -19.22 -20.10
N GLY A 102 -32.89 -18.06 -19.52
CA GLY A 102 -33.76 -17.32 -18.60
C GLY A 102 -33.80 -17.85 -17.17
N GLN A 103 -32.91 -18.78 -16.81
CA GLN A 103 -32.75 -19.27 -15.43
C GLN A 103 -31.35 -18.93 -14.92
N GLU A 104 -31.28 -18.48 -13.66
CA GLU A 104 -30.01 -18.22 -12.98
C GLU A 104 -29.39 -19.53 -12.49
N HIS A 105 -28.09 -19.66 -12.73
CA HIS A 105 -27.29 -20.79 -12.28
C HIS A 105 -26.00 -20.26 -11.65
N ARG A 106 -25.67 -20.75 -10.45
CA ARG A 106 -24.33 -20.52 -9.91
C ARG A 106 -23.30 -21.22 -10.78
N VAL A 107 -22.22 -20.52 -11.09
CA VAL A 107 -21.07 -21.09 -11.83
C VAL A 107 -20.52 -22.32 -11.09
N ALA A 108 -20.42 -22.23 -9.76
CA ALA A 108 -20.02 -23.32 -8.87
C ALA A 108 -20.81 -24.62 -9.15
N ASP A 109 -22.13 -24.53 -9.24
CA ASP A 109 -23.01 -25.69 -9.44
C ASP A 109 -22.78 -26.29 -10.83
N LEU A 110 -22.61 -25.46 -11.86
CA LEU A 110 -22.33 -25.92 -13.23
C LEU A 110 -20.99 -26.65 -13.35
N LEU A 111 -19.99 -26.25 -12.55
CA LEU A 111 -18.68 -26.88 -12.50
C LEU A 111 -18.71 -28.21 -11.75
N LEU A 112 -19.52 -28.31 -10.70
CA LEU A 112 -19.58 -29.47 -9.81
C LEU A 112 -20.66 -30.50 -10.20
N ASP A 113 -21.59 -30.15 -11.07
CA ASP A 113 -22.61 -31.09 -11.56
C ASP A 113 -22.04 -32.13 -12.54
N GLN A 114 -22.82 -33.19 -12.84
CA GLN A 114 -22.42 -34.28 -13.74
C GLN A 114 -22.07 -33.81 -15.15
N GLY A 115 -22.62 -32.69 -15.59
CA GLY A 115 -22.33 -32.08 -16.89
C GLY A 115 -21.07 -31.21 -16.93
N GLY A 116 -20.36 -31.07 -15.81
CA GLY A 116 -19.18 -30.24 -15.59
C GLY A 116 -17.88 -30.79 -16.22
N PRO A 117 -16.73 -30.12 -16.01
CA PRO A 117 -15.43 -30.62 -16.41
C PRO A 117 -15.04 -31.89 -15.64
N LEU A 118 -14.24 -32.75 -16.28
CA LEU A 118 -13.73 -33.98 -15.67
C LEU A 118 -12.62 -33.69 -14.66
N PHE A 119 -12.94 -33.41 -13.41
CA PHE A 119 -11.94 -33.22 -12.36
C PHE A 119 -11.39 -34.53 -11.79
N SER A 120 -10.13 -34.53 -11.37
CA SER A 120 -9.64 -35.51 -10.39
C SER A 120 -10.35 -35.29 -9.04
N ALA A 121 -10.20 -36.22 -8.09
CA ALA A 121 -10.75 -36.05 -6.75
C ALA A 121 -10.18 -34.80 -6.05
N GLU A 122 -8.87 -34.56 -6.17
CA GLU A 122 -8.19 -33.40 -5.59
C GLU A 122 -8.63 -32.08 -6.25
N GLN A 123 -8.77 -32.08 -7.58
CA GLN A 123 -9.25 -30.91 -8.33
C GLN A 123 -10.69 -30.57 -7.94
N ARG A 124 -11.56 -31.58 -7.83
CA ARG A 124 -12.96 -31.37 -7.43
C ARG A 124 -13.04 -30.82 -6.01
N GLN A 125 -12.29 -31.42 -5.08
CA GLN A 125 -12.23 -30.95 -3.69
C GLN A 125 -11.74 -29.50 -3.61
N TRP A 126 -10.78 -29.09 -4.45
CA TRP A 126 -10.32 -27.70 -4.49
C TRP A 126 -11.41 -26.73 -4.93
N ILE A 127 -12.19 -27.08 -5.96
CA ILE A 127 -13.33 -26.25 -6.40
C ILE A 127 -14.44 -26.23 -5.34
N GLU A 128 -14.71 -27.35 -4.67
CA GLU A 128 -15.65 -27.39 -3.54
C GLU A 128 -15.20 -26.50 -2.37
N LEU A 129 -13.91 -26.51 -2.02
CA LEU A 129 -13.36 -25.59 -1.01
C LEU A 129 -13.45 -24.13 -1.45
N LEU A 130 -13.06 -23.84 -2.70
CA LEU A 130 -13.12 -22.48 -3.24
C LEU A 130 -14.54 -21.89 -3.19
N THR A 131 -15.53 -22.71 -3.51
CA THR A 131 -16.95 -22.31 -3.56
C THR A 131 -17.61 -22.26 -2.18
N THR A 132 -17.05 -22.89 -1.15
CA THR A 132 -17.62 -22.87 0.21
C THR A 132 -16.97 -21.81 1.09
N MET A 133 -15.68 -21.52 0.90
CA MET A 133 -14.97 -20.54 1.72
C MET A 133 -15.33 -19.10 1.31
N PRO A 134 -15.70 -18.22 2.25
CA PRO A 134 -16.07 -16.84 1.94
C PRO A 134 -14.85 -15.97 1.63
N LEU A 135 -15.02 -15.00 0.74
CA LEU A 135 -14.06 -13.90 0.59
C LEU A 135 -14.19 -13.00 1.82
N ARG A 136 -13.08 -12.75 2.53
CA ARG A 136 -13.09 -11.89 3.72
C ARG A 136 -11.91 -10.95 3.75
N LEU A 137 -12.10 -9.82 4.42
CA LEU A 137 -11.06 -8.83 4.68
C LEU A 137 -10.29 -9.22 5.95
N HIS A 138 -8.96 -9.24 5.83
CA HIS A 138 -8.06 -9.64 6.90
C HIS A 138 -6.98 -8.58 7.13
N GLU A 139 -6.59 -8.44 8.39
CA GLU A 139 -5.43 -7.67 8.83
C GLU A 139 -4.27 -8.62 9.11
N VAL A 140 -3.10 -8.32 8.55
CA VAL A 140 -1.85 -9.04 8.85
C VAL A 140 -1.38 -8.66 10.25
N VAL A 141 -1.19 -9.66 11.11
CA VAL A 141 -0.77 -9.47 12.50
C VAL A 141 0.71 -9.78 12.68
N ALA A 142 1.22 -10.81 12.01
CA ALA A 142 2.62 -11.21 12.07
C ALA A 142 3.07 -11.84 10.76
N VAL A 143 4.37 -11.75 10.46
CA VAL A 143 4.94 -12.26 9.21
C VAL A 143 6.25 -12.98 9.49
N ILE A 144 6.42 -14.16 8.89
CA ILE A 144 7.70 -14.85 8.77
C ILE A 144 8.09 -14.82 7.29
N PRO A 145 9.00 -13.92 6.87
CA PRO A 145 9.31 -13.69 5.47
C PRO A 145 9.75 -14.95 4.73
N GLY A 146 9.07 -15.28 3.64
CA GLY A 146 9.38 -16.46 2.83
C GLY A 146 8.72 -17.76 3.29
N GLU A 147 7.92 -17.72 4.36
CA GLU A 147 7.33 -18.91 4.97
C GLU A 147 5.83 -18.79 5.27
N SER A 148 5.41 -17.78 6.03
CA SER A 148 4.03 -17.65 6.48
C SER A 148 3.65 -16.23 6.88
N MET A 149 2.34 -15.99 6.98
CA MET A 149 1.76 -14.81 7.60
C MET A 149 0.61 -15.22 8.52
N THR A 150 0.49 -14.53 9.64
CA THR A 150 -0.64 -14.66 10.57
C THR A 150 -1.60 -13.52 10.30
N VAL A 151 -2.85 -13.86 10.05
CA VAL A 151 -3.91 -12.89 9.72
C VAL A 151 -5.07 -13.01 10.69
N ARG A 152 -5.80 -11.92 10.86
CA ARG A 152 -7.01 -11.84 11.66
C ARG A 152 -8.13 -11.23 10.84
N ASP A 153 -9.35 -11.72 11.01
CA ASP A 153 -10.53 -11.15 10.39
C ASP A 153 -10.72 -9.68 10.83
N ALA A 154 -10.85 -8.76 9.88
CA ALA A 154 -10.91 -7.33 10.14
C ALA A 154 -12.27 -6.88 10.71
N LEU A 155 -13.33 -7.65 10.47
CA LEU A 155 -14.69 -7.39 10.97
C LEU A 155 -14.97 -8.17 12.25
N LEU A 156 -14.30 -9.31 12.43
CA LEU A 156 -14.47 -10.22 13.57
C LEU A 156 -13.16 -10.37 14.36
N PRO A 157 -12.70 -9.32 15.06
CA PRO A 157 -11.39 -9.33 15.72
C PRO A 157 -11.28 -10.31 16.88
N GLU A 158 -12.42 -10.82 17.40
CA GLU A 158 -12.47 -11.86 18.43
C GLU A 158 -12.24 -13.27 17.86
N SER A 159 -12.35 -13.44 16.54
CA SER A 159 -12.03 -14.70 15.88
C SER A 159 -10.53 -15.00 15.99
N PRO A 160 -10.16 -16.28 16.18
CA PRO A 160 -8.76 -16.65 16.29
C PRO A 160 -8.00 -16.31 15.01
N SER A 161 -6.80 -15.76 15.17
CA SER A 161 -5.90 -15.52 14.04
C SER A 161 -5.51 -16.82 13.35
N VAL A 162 -5.37 -16.77 12.03
CA VAL A 162 -5.04 -17.92 11.19
C VAL A 162 -3.62 -17.78 10.66
N VAL A 163 -2.83 -18.85 10.76
CA VAL A 163 -1.50 -18.92 10.15
C VAL A 163 -1.62 -19.51 8.74
N ILE A 164 -1.32 -18.69 7.75
CA ILE A 164 -1.35 -19.06 6.33
C ILE A 164 0.07 -19.33 5.86
N ARG A 165 0.27 -20.46 5.19
CA ARG A 165 1.52 -20.76 4.53
C ARG A 165 1.57 -20.02 3.21
N GLU A 166 2.46 -19.04 3.14
CA GLU A 166 2.59 -18.18 1.98
C GLU A 166 4.06 -17.74 1.87
N LYS A 167 4.68 -17.93 0.71
CA LYS A 167 6.12 -17.72 0.52
C LYS A 167 6.47 -16.41 -0.16
N SER A 168 5.65 -15.94 -1.10
CA SER A 168 5.98 -14.80 -1.95
C SER A 168 5.46 -13.51 -1.34
N GLY A 169 4.16 -13.47 -1.05
CA GLY A 169 3.49 -12.38 -0.34
C GLY A 169 4.10 -12.08 1.04
N SER A 170 4.52 -13.08 1.82
CA SER A 170 5.12 -12.90 3.15
C SER A 170 6.47 -12.19 3.11
N ARG A 171 7.15 -12.11 1.97
CA ARG A 171 8.38 -11.30 1.84
C ARG A 171 8.08 -9.81 1.80
N GLN A 172 6.90 -9.44 1.30
CA GLN A 172 6.48 -8.07 1.07
C GLN A 172 5.49 -7.59 2.14
N ALA A 173 4.73 -8.51 2.73
CA ALA A 173 3.75 -8.23 3.77
C ALA A 173 4.38 -7.62 5.02
N ASN A 174 3.62 -6.75 5.67
CA ASN A 174 3.96 -6.08 6.92
C ASN A 174 2.76 -6.18 7.87
N PRO A 175 2.99 -6.18 9.19
CA PRO A 175 1.91 -6.01 10.16
C PRO A 175 1.04 -4.80 9.81
N TYR A 176 -0.27 -4.93 10.00
CA TYR A 176 -1.33 -3.99 9.63
C TYR A 176 -1.65 -3.86 8.14
N ASP A 177 -0.99 -4.58 7.24
CA ASP A 177 -1.48 -4.71 5.86
C ASP A 177 -2.91 -5.25 5.88
N LEU A 178 -3.77 -4.66 5.06
CA LEU A 178 -5.14 -5.12 4.83
C LEU A 178 -5.22 -5.82 3.49
N MET A 179 -5.72 -7.06 3.52
CA MET A 179 -5.95 -7.83 2.30
C MET A 179 -7.22 -8.65 2.43
N ALA A 180 -7.99 -8.73 1.35
CA ALA A 180 -9.05 -9.72 1.25
C ALA A 180 -8.61 -10.93 0.44
N ALA A 181 -9.01 -12.11 0.89
CA ALA A 181 -8.74 -13.39 0.23
C ALA A 181 -9.67 -14.47 0.77
N ARG A 182 -9.76 -15.60 0.06
CA ARG A 182 -10.31 -16.84 0.61
C ARG A 182 -9.16 -17.65 1.22
N ILE A 183 -9.33 -18.06 2.47
CA ILE A 183 -8.37 -18.91 3.18
C ILE A 183 -8.88 -20.35 3.11
N LEU A 184 -8.13 -21.23 2.44
CA LEU A 184 -8.53 -22.60 2.18
C LEU A 184 -7.81 -23.57 3.16
N PRO A 185 -8.54 -24.45 3.85
CA PRO A 185 -7.93 -25.51 4.66
C PRO A 185 -7.36 -26.61 3.76
N VAL A 186 -6.07 -26.91 3.93
CA VAL A 186 -5.33 -27.92 3.15
C VAL A 186 -4.63 -28.89 4.10
N GLU A 187 -5.19 -30.09 4.24
CA GLU A 187 -4.73 -31.12 5.19
C GLU A 187 -4.58 -30.62 6.64
N ASN A 188 -3.42 -30.06 6.98
CA ASN A 188 -3.02 -29.63 8.31
C ASN A 188 -2.52 -28.16 8.35
N HIS A 189 -2.79 -27.37 7.31
CA HIS A 189 -2.42 -25.96 7.25
C HIS A 189 -3.44 -25.17 6.42
N PHE A 190 -3.27 -23.85 6.37
CA PHE A 190 -4.08 -22.96 5.54
C PHE A 190 -3.25 -22.37 4.41
N GLU A 191 -3.88 -22.21 3.25
CA GLU A 191 -3.31 -21.58 2.06
C GLU A 191 -4.29 -20.52 1.53
N LEU A 192 -3.80 -19.55 0.77
CA LEU A 192 -4.65 -18.63 0.01
C LEU A 192 -5.17 -19.34 -1.25
N SER A 193 -6.39 -19.01 -1.68
CA SER A 193 -7.00 -19.52 -2.91
C SER A 193 -6.22 -19.15 -4.18
N GLY A 194 -5.55 -17.99 -4.17
CA GLY A 194 -4.74 -17.47 -5.26
C GLY A 194 -5.05 -16.01 -5.59
N ALA A 195 -6.33 -15.61 -5.48
CA ALA A 195 -6.74 -14.21 -5.55
C ALA A 195 -6.50 -13.49 -4.22
N VAL A 196 -5.87 -12.32 -4.32
CA VAL A 196 -5.60 -11.44 -3.18
C VAL A 196 -5.96 -10.02 -3.58
N TYR A 197 -6.79 -9.38 -2.77
CA TYR A 197 -7.24 -8.01 -2.93
C TYR A 197 -6.50 -7.17 -1.90
N ALA A 198 -5.38 -6.57 -2.29
CA ALA A 198 -4.59 -5.72 -1.39
C ALA A 198 -5.23 -4.32 -1.27
N PHE A 199 -5.42 -3.84 -0.05
CA PHE A 199 -5.98 -2.52 0.23
C PHE A 199 -4.95 -1.63 0.93
N PRO A 200 -4.63 -0.45 0.37
CA PRO A 200 -3.90 0.58 1.10
C PRO A 200 -4.69 0.96 2.35
N ARG A 201 -4.08 0.82 3.52
CA ARG A 201 -4.78 1.04 4.80
C ARG A 201 -5.40 2.44 4.86
N ASN A 202 -4.68 3.46 4.42
CA ASN A 202 -5.16 4.84 4.34
C ASN A 202 -6.34 5.09 3.38
N ARG A 203 -6.72 4.12 2.52
CA ARG A 203 -7.87 4.20 1.60
C ARG A 203 -8.95 3.15 1.89
N SER A 204 -8.91 2.52 3.07
CA SER A 204 -9.77 1.36 3.39
C SER A 204 -10.82 1.63 4.47
N TRP A 205 -10.93 2.87 4.95
CA TRP A 205 -11.91 3.21 5.98
C TRP A 205 -13.34 3.02 5.48
N ASP A 206 -13.67 3.59 4.31
CA ASP A 206 -15.01 3.50 3.73
C ASP A 206 -15.41 2.04 3.45
N LEU A 207 -14.48 1.21 2.97
CA LEU A 207 -14.69 -0.24 2.84
C LEU A 207 -15.03 -0.90 4.18
N LEU A 208 -14.31 -0.56 5.24
CA LEU A 208 -14.54 -1.13 6.58
C LEU A 208 -15.85 -0.66 7.20
N GLU A 209 -16.27 0.56 6.90
CA GLU A 209 -17.54 1.14 7.34
C GLU A 209 -18.70 0.44 6.63
N GLU A 210 -18.69 0.42 5.30
CA GLU A 210 -19.71 -0.24 4.48
C GLU A 210 -19.85 -1.73 4.86
N LEU A 211 -18.73 -2.45 4.97
CA LEU A 211 -18.75 -3.86 5.39
C LEU A 211 -19.31 -4.07 6.80
N ARG A 212 -19.17 -3.12 7.73
CA ARG A 212 -19.73 -3.25 9.08
C ARG A 212 -21.22 -2.99 9.08
N ASP A 213 -21.65 -1.99 8.33
CA ASP A 213 -23.04 -1.57 8.26
C ASP A 213 -23.87 -2.67 7.57
N GLU A 214 -23.41 -3.18 6.42
CA GLU A 214 -24.10 -4.25 5.70
C GLU A 214 -24.08 -5.60 6.44
N MET A 215 -23.06 -5.84 7.28
CA MET A 215 -22.96 -7.04 8.10
C MET A 215 -23.69 -6.92 9.46
N GLU A 216 -24.32 -5.78 9.76
CA GLU A 216 -25.00 -5.60 11.05
C GLU A 216 -26.18 -6.59 11.18
N GLY A 217 -26.11 -7.44 12.21
CA GLY A 217 -27.13 -8.48 12.45
C GLY A 217 -27.05 -9.67 11.49
N VAL A 218 -26.05 -9.75 10.61
CA VAL A 218 -25.83 -10.86 9.70
C VAL A 218 -24.89 -11.88 10.35
N GLU A 219 -25.31 -13.15 10.39
CA GLU A 219 -24.45 -14.24 10.88
C GLU A 219 -23.20 -14.38 9.98
N PRO A 220 -21.97 -14.32 10.54
CA PRO A 220 -20.71 -14.26 9.79
C PRO A 220 -20.47 -15.35 8.72
N ASP A 221 -20.94 -16.56 8.98
CA ASP A 221 -20.75 -17.73 8.11
C ASP A 221 -22.00 -18.03 7.26
N SER A 222 -22.98 -17.12 7.24
CA SER A 222 -24.21 -17.30 6.45
C SER A 222 -23.99 -17.10 4.95
N PRO A 223 -24.87 -17.64 4.08
CA PRO A 223 -24.84 -17.34 2.65
C PRO A 223 -24.95 -15.85 2.34
N LEU A 224 -25.74 -15.10 3.14
CA LEU A 224 -25.90 -13.66 2.98
C LEU A 224 -24.59 -12.90 3.28
N ALA A 225 -23.90 -13.25 4.37
CA ALA A 225 -22.59 -12.67 4.69
C ALA A 225 -21.59 -12.87 3.53
N LYS A 226 -21.60 -14.07 2.93
CA LYS A 226 -20.75 -14.38 1.79
C LYS A 226 -21.12 -13.55 0.55
N GLU A 227 -22.41 -13.34 0.29
CA GLU A 227 -22.89 -12.51 -0.82
C GLU A 227 -22.44 -11.05 -0.64
N ILE A 228 -22.66 -10.47 0.54
CA ILE A 228 -22.26 -9.12 0.92
C ILE A 228 -20.76 -8.91 0.67
N THR A 229 -19.91 -9.77 1.23
CA THR A 229 -18.45 -9.63 1.08
C THR A 229 -17.98 -9.89 -0.34
N SER A 230 -18.66 -10.76 -1.09
CA SER A 230 -18.31 -11.07 -2.48
C SER A 230 -18.66 -9.93 -3.45
N VAL A 231 -19.54 -9.00 -3.07
CA VAL A 231 -19.87 -7.81 -3.87
C VAL A 231 -19.04 -6.60 -3.43
N ILE A 232 -19.04 -6.28 -2.13
CA ILE A 232 -18.43 -5.04 -1.63
C ILE A 232 -16.91 -5.05 -1.79
N ILE A 233 -16.25 -6.17 -1.48
CA ILE A 233 -14.78 -6.23 -1.52
C ILE A 233 -14.24 -6.02 -2.94
N PRO A 234 -14.69 -6.75 -3.99
CA PRO A 234 -14.23 -6.50 -5.34
C PRO A 234 -14.52 -5.08 -5.83
N TYR A 235 -15.71 -4.54 -5.52
CA TYR A 235 -16.08 -3.18 -5.91
C TYR A 235 -15.07 -2.14 -5.38
N TYR A 236 -14.85 -2.10 -4.07
CA TYR A 236 -13.89 -1.17 -3.47
C TYR A 236 -12.45 -1.41 -3.95
N TRP A 237 -12.10 -2.65 -4.27
CA TRP A 237 -10.77 -2.97 -4.80
C TRP A 237 -10.58 -2.41 -6.21
N LEU A 238 -11.58 -2.56 -7.10
CA LEU A 238 -11.56 -1.99 -8.44
C LEU A 238 -11.49 -0.46 -8.41
N GLN A 239 -12.20 0.15 -7.47
CA GLN A 239 -12.18 1.60 -7.23
C GLN A 239 -10.78 2.14 -6.90
N LEU A 240 -9.84 1.31 -6.40
CA LEU A 240 -8.45 1.74 -6.19
C LEU A 240 -7.69 2.01 -7.49
N PHE A 241 -8.10 1.39 -8.59
CA PHE A 241 -7.45 1.51 -9.90
C PHE A 241 -8.03 2.66 -10.73
N VAL A 242 -9.34 2.91 -10.61
CA VAL A 242 -10.03 3.94 -11.40
C VAL A 242 -10.07 5.28 -10.69
N ASN A 243 -10.08 5.30 -9.35
CA ASN A 243 -9.91 6.53 -8.59
C ASN A 243 -8.44 6.81 -8.36
N ALA A 244 -7.91 7.74 -9.16
CA ALA A 244 -6.58 8.31 -8.98
C ALA A 244 -6.42 8.75 -7.51
N PHE A 245 -5.31 8.32 -6.89
CA PHE A 245 -4.92 8.92 -5.62
C PHE A 245 -4.51 10.37 -5.90
N GLU A 246 -5.40 11.32 -5.60
CA GLU A 246 -5.04 12.71 -5.65
C GLU A 246 -4.06 13.02 -4.53
N MET A 247 -2.78 13.14 -4.88
CA MET A 247 -1.79 13.69 -3.96
C MET A 247 -2.31 15.04 -3.46
N PRO A 248 -2.47 15.21 -2.14
CA PRO A 248 -2.91 16.48 -1.59
C PRO A 248 -1.90 17.57 -1.98
N GLN A 249 -2.40 18.78 -2.20
CA GLN A 249 -1.53 19.91 -2.46
C GLN A 249 -0.61 20.12 -1.25
N LEU A 250 0.69 19.92 -1.44
CA LEU A 250 1.66 20.18 -0.40
C LEU A 250 1.78 21.69 -0.22
N VAL A 251 1.68 22.16 1.02
CA VAL A 251 1.80 23.57 1.37
C VAL A 251 2.96 23.80 2.34
N ASP A 252 3.58 24.97 2.27
CA ASP A 252 4.50 25.42 3.31
C ASP A 252 3.73 25.68 4.59
N HIS A 253 4.21 25.10 5.69
CA HIS A 253 3.49 25.15 6.96
C HIS A 253 3.39 26.57 7.55
N LEU A 254 4.33 27.48 7.24
CA LEU A 254 4.33 28.83 7.78
C LEU A 254 3.52 29.78 6.93
N THR A 255 3.72 29.77 5.60
CA THR A 255 3.04 30.71 4.70
C THR A 255 1.66 30.21 4.28
N GLY A 256 1.41 28.90 4.36
CA GLY A 256 0.20 28.26 3.82
C GLY A 256 0.18 28.19 2.29
N GLU A 257 1.24 28.67 1.61
CA GLU A 257 1.32 28.64 0.16
C GLU A 257 1.60 27.23 -0.37
N PRO A 258 1.11 26.88 -1.57
CA PRO A 258 1.52 25.68 -2.26
C PRO A 258 3.04 25.61 -2.42
N LEU A 259 3.61 24.44 -2.15
CA LEU A 259 5.02 24.18 -2.48
C LEU A 259 5.17 24.26 -4.00
N LEU A 260 6.05 25.17 -4.43
CA LEU A 260 6.48 25.37 -5.79
C LEU A 260 7.98 25.54 -5.73
N PHE A 261 8.72 24.54 -6.21
CA PHE A 261 10.17 24.59 -6.17
C PHE A 261 10.65 25.55 -7.26
N VAL A 262 11.01 26.77 -6.84
CA VAL A 262 11.52 27.81 -7.72
C VAL A 262 13.04 27.80 -7.68
N THR A 263 13.68 27.71 -8.84
CA THR A 263 15.14 27.79 -8.98
C THR A 263 15.53 28.96 -9.86
N ASP A 264 16.23 29.93 -9.29
CA ASP A 264 16.87 31.00 -10.04
C ASP A 264 18.29 30.60 -10.44
N HIS A 265 18.55 30.66 -11.75
CA HIS A 265 19.86 30.39 -12.31
C HIS A 265 20.62 31.70 -12.50
N TYR A 266 21.85 31.72 -12.00
CA TYR A 266 22.77 32.83 -12.21
C TYR A 266 24.05 32.36 -12.88
N ARG A 267 24.64 33.27 -13.66
CA ARG A 267 26.04 33.18 -14.08
C ARG A 267 26.90 33.92 -13.08
N VAL A 268 27.97 33.28 -12.61
CA VAL A 268 28.93 33.89 -11.70
C VAL A 268 30.00 34.60 -12.52
N GLN A 269 30.16 35.91 -12.28
CA GLN A 269 31.17 36.77 -12.89
C GLN A 269 32.42 36.87 -12.03
N ASN A 270 32.28 36.78 -10.70
CA ASN A 270 33.39 36.85 -9.76
C ASN A 270 33.12 35.99 -8.52
N TRP A 271 33.75 34.82 -8.47
CA TRP A 271 33.59 33.87 -7.35
C TRP A 271 34.08 34.43 -6.02
N THR A 272 35.22 35.12 -6.01
CA THR A 272 35.78 35.68 -4.76
C THR A 272 34.85 36.73 -4.18
N ALA A 273 34.28 37.61 -5.02
CA ALA A 273 33.34 38.63 -4.57
C ALA A 273 32.02 38.01 -4.08
N LEU A 274 31.52 36.96 -4.76
CA LEU A 274 30.31 36.25 -4.35
C LEU A 274 30.48 35.56 -2.99
N ASP A 275 31.58 34.81 -2.82
CA ASP A 275 31.90 34.09 -1.59
C ASP A 275 32.07 35.06 -0.41
N GLN A 276 32.76 36.18 -0.61
CA GLN A 276 32.90 37.23 0.41
C GLN A 276 31.58 37.91 0.77
N ALA A 277 30.72 38.20 -0.23
CA ALA A 277 29.43 38.82 0.01
C ALA A 277 28.51 37.89 0.82
N LEU A 278 28.42 36.62 0.44
CA LEU A 278 27.58 35.65 1.14
C LEU A 278 28.12 35.32 2.55
N SER A 279 29.43 35.17 2.70
CA SER A 279 30.05 34.89 4.00
C SER A 279 29.99 36.08 4.97
N GLY A 280 29.64 37.28 4.47
CA GLY A 280 29.47 38.48 5.28
C GLY A 280 28.09 38.62 5.93
N GLU A 281 27.11 37.84 5.49
CA GLU A 281 25.75 37.88 6.02
C GLU A 281 25.60 37.00 7.26
N VAL A 282 24.96 37.54 8.30
CA VAL A 282 24.82 36.86 9.60
C VAL A 282 23.87 35.66 9.57
N ASP A 283 22.95 35.65 8.60
CA ASP A 283 21.91 34.64 8.44
C ASP A 283 22.27 33.62 7.35
N ILE A 284 23.51 33.61 6.86
CA ILE A 284 24.02 32.65 5.88
C ILE A 284 25.01 31.69 6.53
N GLU A 285 24.80 30.39 6.30
CA GLU A 285 25.74 29.33 6.64
C GLU A 285 26.23 28.62 5.37
N GLY A 286 27.45 28.10 5.41
CA GLY A 286 28.05 27.29 4.34
C GLY A 286 29.19 28.00 3.60
N CYS A 287 29.60 27.41 2.48
CA CYS A 287 30.74 27.87 1.70
C CYS A 287 30.60 27.45 0.24
N ARG A 288 31.54 27.84 -0.61
CA ARG A 288 31.52 27.49 -2.03
C ARG A 288 31.48 25.99 -2.32
N GLU A 289 32.14 25.18 -1.49
CA GLU A 289 32.26 23.73 -1.71
C GLU A 289 30.98 22.99 -1.33
N GLU A 290 30.33 23.41 -0.25
CA GLU A 290 29.12 22.77 0.31
C GLU A 290 27.82 23.45 -0.15
N GLY A 291 27.91 24.63 -0.75
CA GLY A 291 26.79 25.54 -0.98
C GLY A 291 26.51 26.42 0.25
N TRP A 292 25.63 27.40 0.06
CA TRP A 292 25.18 28.28 1.14
C TRP A 292 23.69 28.08 1.43
N ASN A 293 23.30 28.27 2.67
CA ASN A 293 21.90 28.26 3.09
C ASN A 293 21.63 29.54 3.88
N ARG A 294 20.58 30.26 3.50
CA ARG A 294 20.07 31.36 4.32
C ARG A 294 19.07 30.80 5.31
N LEU A 295 19.26 31.05 6.59
CA LEU A 295 18.46 30.52 7.68
C LEU A 295 17.64 31.62 8.36
N PHE A 296 16.52 31.24 8.96
CA PHE A 296 15.77 32.10 9.86
C PHE A 296 15.19 31.28 11.02
N GLU A 297 15.03 31.91 12.17
CA GLU A 297 14.34 31.33 13.31
C GLU A 297 12.84 31.66 13.21
N GLY A 298 11.99 30.64 13.16
CA GLY A 298 10.54 30.82 13.18
C GLY A 298 10.02 31.24 14.57
N GLU A 299 8.78 31.71 14.64
CA GLU A 299 8.14 32.07 15.92
C GLU A 299 8.05 30.90 16.92
N ASP A 300 8.15 29.67 16.42
CA ASP A 300 8.20 28.43 17.19
C ASP A 300 9.62 28.02 17.65
N GLY A 301 10.62 28.88 17.45
CA GLY A 301 12.02 28.66 17.83
C GLY A 301 12.76 27.66 16.94
N LEU A 302 12.16 27.23 15.83
CA LEU A 302 12.82 26.31 14.88
C LEU A 302 13.56 27.08 13.80
N ILE A 303 14.85 26.78 13.65
CA ILE A 303 15.68 27.28 12.55
C ILE A 303 15.28 26.57 11.25
N ARG A 304 14.96 27.36 10.23
CA ARG A 304 14.53 26.87 8.92
C ARG A 304 15.35 27.51 7.82
N ARG A 305 15.47 26.79 6.71
CA ARG A 305 16.06 27.32 5.49
C ARG A 305 15.06 28.19 4.74
N TYR A 306 15.44 29.43 4.44
CA TYR A 306 14.73 30.34 3.55
C TYR A 306 15.03 30.02 2.08
N LEU A 307 16.32 29.85 1.75
CA LEU A 307 16.82 29.48 0.42
C LEU A 307 18.13 28.68 0.51
N SER A 308 18.45 27.93 -0.55
CA SER A 308 19.77 27.32 -0.76
C SER A 308 20.45 27.88 -2.00
N ILE A 309 21.78 27.96 -1.99
CA ILE A 309 22.62 28.42 -3.10
C ILE A 309 23.62 27.32 -3.41
N ASP A 310 23.46 26.69 -4.57
CA ASP A 310 24.26 25.54 -4.99
C ASP A 310 25.17 25.91 -6.18
N ALA A 311 26.48 25.74 -6.01
CA ALA A 311 27.46 25.80 -7.09
C ALA A 311 27.38 24.50 -7.91
N GLY A 312 26.45 24.44 -8.86
CA GLY A 312 26.24 23.25 -9.68
C GLY A 312 27.47 22.80 -10.49
N LYS A 313 27.36 21.72 -11.27
CA LYS A 313 28.47 21.12 -12.03
C LYS A 313 29.19 22.05 -13.03
N ARG A 314 28.58 23.19 -13.42
CA ARG A 314 29.19 24.16 -14.35
C ARG A 314 29.90 25.26 -13.56
N GLN A 315 31.19 25.46 -13.86
CA GLN A 315 32.08 26.35 -13.11
C GLN A 315 31.64 27.83 -13.08
N ASP A 316 30.80 28.28 -14.00
CA ASP A 316 30.31 29.66 -14.09
C ASP A 316 28.85 29.81 -13.67
N ARG A 317 28.24 28.81 -13.01
CA ARG A 317 26.81 28.87 -12.65
C ARG A 317 26.54 28.49 -11.21
N ILE A 318 25.52 29.15 -10.66
CA ILE A 318 24.89 28.78 -9.40
C ILE A 318 23.38 28.63 -9.59
N LYS A 319 22.76 27.92 -8.67
CA LYS A 319 21.31 27.78 -8.52
C LYS A 319 20.91 28.34 -7.16
N VAL A 320 19.92 29.22 -7.12
CA VAL A 320 19.30 29.66 -5.88
C VAL A 320 17.90 29.05 -5.80
N SER A 321 17.67 28.19 -4.81
CA SER A 321 16.47 27.37 -4.71
C SER A 321 15.57 27.83 -3.58
N TYR A 322 14.27 27.93 -3.86
CA TYR A 322 13.20 28.33 -2.96
C TYR A 322 12.09 27.27 -2.95
N ARG A 323 11.32 27.22 -1.86
CA ARG A 323 10.25 26.23 -1.66
C ARG A 323 8.84 26.72 -2.03
N THR A 324 8.65 28.04 -2.16
CA THR A 324 7.40 28.64 -2.64
C THR A 324 7.69 29.82 -3.56
N GLN A 325 6.66 30.27 -4.27
CA GLN A 325 6.73 31.44 -5.14
C GLN A 325 7.01 32.71 -4.33
N GLN A 326 6.35 32.94 -3.19
CA GLN A 326 6.61 34.10 -2.35
C GLN A 326 8.05 34.16 -1.85
N TYR A 327 8.61 33.04 -1.36
CA TYR A 327 10.01 32.99 -0.93
C TYR A 327 10.96 33.40 -2.07
N ALA A 328 10.65 33.04 -3.31
CA ALA A 328 11.46 33.38 -4.48
C ALA A 328 11.31 34.85 -4.91
N ASP A 329 10.11 35.42 -4.79
CA ASP A 329 9.83 36.81 -5.16
C ASP A 329 10.42 37.80 -4.15
N GLU A 330 10.41 37.43 -2.87
CA GLU A 330 11.03 38.21 -1.79
C GLU A 330 12.55 37.94 -1.70
N GLY A 331 12.97 36.69 -1.91
CA GLY A 331 14.36 36.27 -1.75
C GLY A 331 15.28 36.69 -2.90
N ARG A 332 14.77 36.80 -4.13
CA ARG A 332 15.58 37.19 -5.28
C ARG A 332 16.12 38.63 -5.18
N PRO A 333 15.31 39.67 -4.89
CA PRO A 333 15.81 41.02 -4.69
C PRO A 333 16.87 41.10 -3.59
N TRP A 334 16.69 40.34 -2.51
CA TRP A 334 17.69 40.22 -1.46
C TRP A 334 19.00 39.60 -1.99
N PHE A 335 18.91 38.47 -2.70
CA PHE A 335 20.10 37.78 -3.20
C PHE A 335 20.87 38.63 -4.20
N GLU A 336 20.18 39.32 -5.11
CA GLU A 336 20.79 40.24 -6.08
C GLU A 336 21.42 41.46 -5.38
N ALA A 337 20.84 41.94 -4.27
CA ALA A 337 21.43 43.02 -3.48
C ALA A 337 22.73 42.60 -2.77
N VAL A 338 22.76 41.40 -2.19
CA VAL A 338 23.95 40.85 -1.52
C VAL A 338 25.04 40.52 -2.55
N ALA A 339 24.72 39.73 -3.57
CA ALA A 339 25.69 39.26 -4.56
C ALA A 339 26.15 40.38 -5.51
N GLY A 340 25.32 41.41 -5.72
CA GLY A 340 25.62 42.55 -6.57
C GLY A 340 26.10 42.15 -7.97
N ARG A 341 27.19 42.78 -8.43
CA ARG A 341 27.78 42.51 -9.76
C ARG A 341 28.54 41.18 -9.85
N ALA A 342 28.66 40.43 -8.76
CA ALA A 342 29.34 39.14 -8.77
C ALA A 342 28.56 38.07 -9.56
N VAL A 343 27.26 38.29 -9.79
CA VAL A 343 26.37 37.39 -10.51
C VAL A 343 25.53 38.13 -11.55
N ALA A 344 25.03 37.40 -12.53
CA ALA A 344 24.04 37.88 -13.48
C ALA A 344 22.91 36.86 -13.60
N PHE A 345 21.66 37.29 -13.43
CA PHE A 345 20.50 36.43 -13.58
C PHE A 345 20.41 35.88 -15.01
N VAL A 346 20.06 34.61 -15.13
CA VAL A 346 19.94 33.90 -16.40
C VAL A 346 18.48 33.52 -16.66
N SER A 347 17.87 32.79 -15.73
CA SER A 347 16.51 32.26 -15.90
C SER A 347 15.93 31.80 -14.57
N ARG A 348 14.61 31.72 -14.49
CA ARG A 348 13.87 31.09 -13.39
C ARG A 348 13.19 29.84 -13.90
N GLU A 349 13.35 28.75 -13.16
CA GLU A 349 12.63 27.49 -13.34
C GLU A 349 11.63 27.34 -12.19
N ILE A 350 10.41 26.90 -12.49
CA ILE A 350 9.37 26.62 -11.48
C ILE A 350 8.92 25.19 -11.70
N SER A 351 8.98 24.40 -10.63
CA SER A 351 8.64 22.99 -10.65
C SER A 351 7.60 22.68 -9.59
N ASP A 352 6.45 22.15 -10.04
CA ASP A 352 5.41 21.63 -9.15
C ASP A 352 5.83 20.23 -8.65
N PRO A 353 5.95 20.01 -7.32
CA PRO A 353 6.23 18.70 -6.75
C PRO A 353 5.28 17.61 -7.24
N LYS A 354 3.99 17.91 -7.46
CA LYS A 354 2.99 16.95 -7.96
C LYS A 354 3.34 16.48 -9.37
N GLY A 355 3.67 17.41 -10.26
CA GLY A 355 4.13 17.11 -11.62
C GLY A 355 5.48 16.38 -11.66
N MET A 356 6.38 16.66 -10.71
CA MET A 356 7.65 15.93 -10.58
C MET A 356 7.44 14.48 -10.14
N LEU A 357 6.57 14.25 -9.15
CA LEU A 357 6.24 12.91 -8.65
C LEU A 357 5.47 12.07 -9.67
N ALA A 358 4.57 12.68 -10.45
CA ALA A 358 3.84 11.99 -11.51
C ALA A 358 4.74 11.52 -12.67
N ASN A 359 5.88 12.19 -12.90
CA ASN A 359 6.82 11.88 -13.97
C ASN A 359 8.04 11.06 -13.52
N LEU A 360 8.13 10.72 -12.22
CA LEU A 360 9.21 9.86 -11.71
C LEU A 360 8.95 8.41 -12.15
N GLN A 361 9.69 7.95 -13.15
CA GLN A 361 9.72 6.52 -13.47
C GLN A 361 10.38 5.76 -12.30
N PRO A 362 9.91 4.55 -11.92
CA PRO A 362 10.39 3.80 -10.76
C PRO A 362 11.91 3.53 -10.71
N ASN A 363 12.60 3.67 -11.84
CA ASN A 363 14.04 3.41 -11.99
C ASN A 363 14.91 4.66 -12.17
N GLU A 364 14.35 5.88 -12.20
CA GLU A 364 15.15 7.10 -12.27
C GLU A 364 15.43 7.67 -10.88
N SER A 365 16.26 6.96 -10.12
CA SER A 365 16.95 7.58 -8.98
C SER A 365 17.94 8.61 -9.52
N LYS A 366 17.50 9.87 -9.69
CA LYS A 366 18.42 10.98 -9.88
C LYS A 366 19.39 11.01 -8.70
N GLU A 367 20.68 10.91 -8.98
CA GLU A 367 21.77 11.17 -8.05
C GLU A 367 21.60 12.58 -7.45
N THR A 368 20.85 12.67 -6.35
CA THR A 368 21.06 13.72 -5.36
C THR A 368 22.41 13.49 -4.72
N SER A 369 23.21 14.55 -4.58
CA SER A 369 24.46 14.57 -3.82
C SER A 369 24.32 13.72 -2.56
N ALA A 370 25.28 12.82 -2.34
CA ALA A 370 25.26 11.84 -1.25
C ALA A 370 24.78 12.52 0.05
N PRO A 371 23.59 12.18 0.56
CA PRO A 371 23.22 12.58 1.90
C PRO A 371 24.29 12.02 2.84
N VAL A 372 24.62 12.74 3.90
CA VAL A 372 25.38 12.16 5.01
C VAL A 372 24.67 10.87 5.41
N GLU A 373 25.32 9.72 5.18
CA GLU A 373 24.82 8.41 5.63
C GLU A 373 24.93 8.39 7.16
N LEU A 374 23.91 8.94 7.82
CA LEU A 374 23.77 8.85 9.26
C LEU A 374 23.59 7.38 9.66
N PRO A 375 24.21 6.91 10.74
CA PRO A 375 23.92 5.59 11.29
C PRO A 375 22.40 5.41 11.51
N PRO A 376 21.82 4.23 11.25
CA PRO A 376 20.38 4.00 11.36
C PRO A 376 19.78 4.38 12.72
N GLU A 377 20.56 4.22 13.79
CA GLU A 377 20.17 4.61 15.16
C GLU A 377 20.00 6.13 15.28
N MET A 378 20.99 6.92 14.83
CA MET A 378 20.89 8.38 14.83
C MET A 378 19.76 8.89 13.94
N LEU A 379 19.56 8.26 12.77
CA LEU A 379 18.44 8.60 11.89
C LEU A 379 17.09 8.35 12.59
N THR A 380 16.96 7.24 13.32
CA THR A 380 15.77 6.91 14.10
C THR A 380 15.51 7.97 15.17
N GLU A 381 16.52 8.37 15.93
CA GLU A 381 16.39 9.39 16.99
C GLU A 381 15.95 10.76 16.42
N ILE A 382 16.52 11.18 15.29
CA ILE A 382 16.15 12.44 14.62
C ILE A 382 14.70 12.38 14.14
N ILE A 383 14.30 11.28 13.51
CA ILE A 383 12.93 11.08 13.03
C ILE A 383 11.96 11.04 14.20
N GLU A 384 12.28 10.32 15.29
CA GLU A 384 11.45 10.26 16.49
C GLU A 384 11.24 11.64 17.10
N LYS A 385 12.31 12.42 17.27
CA LYS A 385 12.22 13.80 17.79
C LYS A 385 11.28 14.65 16.93
N ARG A 386 11.39 14.53 15.60
CA ARG A 386 10.53 15.26 14.65
C ARG A 386 9.07 14.80 14.70
N ILE A 387 8.82 13.48 14.76
CA ILE A 387 7.47 12.91 14.90
C ILE A 387 6.81 13.42 16.19
N ARG A 388 7.53 13.39 17.32
CA ARG A 388 7.00 13.88 18.61
C ARG A 388 6.69 15.37 18.60
N GLN A 389 7.51 16.17 17.94
CA GLN A 389 7.24 17.60 17.76
C GLN A 389 6.03 17.84 16.86
N LEU A 390 5.94 17.15 15.72
CA LEU A 390 4.84 17.27 14.76
C LEU A 390 3.48 16.91 15.38
N TYR A 391 3.48 15.92 16.27
CA TYR A 391 2.27 15.39 16.90
C TYR A 391 2.07 15.87 18.35
N ALA A 392 2.77 16.92 18.79
CA ALA A 392 2.72 17.39 20.17
C ALA A 392 1.30 17.80 20.63
N ASP A 393 0.50 18.37 19.73
CA ASP A 393 -0.87 18.81 19.96
C ASP A 393 -1.92 17.87 19.31
N TRP A 394 -1.50 16.71 18.79
CA TRP A 394 -2.32 15.84 17.95
C TRP A 394 -3.67 15.48 18.58
N ALA A 395 -3.68 15.17 19.88
CA ALA A 395 -4.89 14.77 20.61
C ALA A 395 -5.98 15.86 20.63
N ASP A 396 -5.57 17.13 20.50
CA ASP A 396 -6.38 18.33 20.66
C ASP A 396 -6.54 19.10 19.34
N LYS A 397 -5.89 18.65 18.26
CA LYS A 397 -5.99 19.21 16.92
C LYS A 397 -7.15 18.58 16.13
N PRO A 398 -8.04 19.38 15.52
CA PRO A 398 -9.05 18.88 14.58
C PRO A 398 -8.41 18.13 13.40
N LEU A 399 -8.92 16.95 13.07
CA LEU A 399 -8.43 16.16 11.94
C LEU A 399 -9.55 15.96 10.91
N PRO A 400 -9.32 16.25 9.62
CA PRO A 400 -10.34 16.05 8.57
C PRO A 400 -10.88 14.62 8.51
N ILE A 401 -10.00 13.62 8.71
CA ILE A 401 -10.40 12.21 8.71
C ILE A 401 -11.37 11.85 9.86
N LEU A 402 -11.48 12.70 10.89
CA LEU A 402 -12.41 12.54 12.01
C LEU A 402 -13.61 13.50 11.88
N GLY A 403 -13.91 14.01 10.69
CA GLY A 403 -14.95 15.01 10.45
C GLY A 403 -14.66 16.32 11.18
N ASP A 404 -13.40 16.79 11.14
CA ASP A 404 -12.90 17.97 11.84
C ASP A 404 -13.09 17.94 13.38
N ARG A 405 -13.24 16.74 13.95
CA ARG A 405 -13.17 16.53 15.41
C ARG A 405 -11.73 16.29 15.84
N THR A 406 -11.45 16.60 17.10
CA THR A 406 -10.18 16.21 17.73
C THR A 406 -10.21 14.73 18.11
N PRO A 407 -9.07 14.02 18.14
CA PRO A 407 -9.00 12.65 18.61
C PRO A 407 -9.65 12.45 19.99
N ARG A 408 -9.39 13.34 20.97
CA ARG A 408 -10.04 13.27 22.30
C ARG A 408 -11.56 13.32 22.25
N LYS A 409 -12.13 14.14 21.35
CA LYS A 409 -13.58 14.24 21.19
C LYS A 409 -14.14 13.03 20.45
N ALA A 410 -13.41 12.50 19.46
CA ALA A 410 -13.85 11.37 18.65
C ALA A 410 -13.99 10.08 19.47
N ILE A 411 -13.04 9.79 20.37
CA ILE A 411 -13.06 8.56 21.20
C ILE A 411 -14.23 8.46 22.18
N GLN A 412 -15.04 9.52 22.34
CA GLN A 412 -16.23 9.52 23.21
C GLN A 412 -17.38 8.67 22.65
N THR A 413 -17.31 8.30 21.38
CA THR A 413 -18.28 7.41 20.70
C THR A 413 -17.59 6.11 20.30
N PRO A 414 -18.27 4.95 20.33
CA PRO A 414 -17.69 3.67 19.89
C PRO A 414 -17.12 3.72 18.45
N GLU A 415 -17.81 4.40 17.54
CA GLU A 415 -17.43 4.58 16.14
C GLU A 415 -16.16 5.43 16.03
N GLY A 416 -16.15 6.59 16.69
CA GLY A 416 -14.96 7.45 16.72
C GLY A 416 -13.77 6.80 17.42
N LEU A 417 -13.98 5.94 18.42
CA LEU A 417 -12.91 5.13 19.00
C LEU A 417 -12.31 4.17 17.97
N LYS A 418 -13.14 3.44 17.20
CA LYS A 418 -12.66 2.57 16.12
C LYS A 418 -11.87 3.36 15.08
N GLN A 419 -12.33 4.56 14.72
CA GLN A 419 -11.68 5.44 13.75
C GLN A 419 -10.32 5.95 14.22
N VAL A 420 -10.22 6.39 15.47
CA VAL A 420 -8.94 6.81 16.07
C VAL A 420 -7.95 5.65 16.16
N LYS A 421 -8.40 4.46 16.58
CA LYS A 421 -7.55 3.25 16.59
C LYS A 421 -7.05 2.88 15.19
N PHE A 422 -7.93 2.97 14.20
CA PHE A 422 -7.56 2.72 12.80
C PHE A 422 -6.51 3.72 12.32
N LEU A 423 -6.69 5.01 12.60
CA LEU A 423 -5.75 6.07 12.25
C LEU A 423 -4.35 5.85 12.86
N LEU A 424 -4.28 5.50 14.14
CA LEU A 424 -3.02 5.24 14.82
C LEU A 424 -2.28 4.04 14.21
N ARG A 425 -3.00 2.94 13.94
CA ARG A 425 -2.42 1.78 13.24
C ARG A 425 -1.98 2.12 11.81
N THR A 426 -2.63 3.06 11.14
CA THR A 426 -2.21 3.58 9.83
C THR A 426 -0.90 4.35 9.92
N TYR A 427 -0.68 5.14 10.98
CA TYR A 427 0.61 5.80 11.20
C TYR A 427 1.73 4.80 11.50
N GLU A 428 1.47 3.83 12.37
CA GLU A 428 2.42 2.75 12.69
C GLU A 428 2.77 1.91 11.47
N HIS A 429 1.78 1.62 10.62
CA HIS A 429 1.95 0.92 9.35
C HIS A 429 2.87 1.67 8.40
N GLY A 430 2.60 2.96 8.16
CA GLY A 430 3.43 3.81 7.30
C GLY A 430 4.86 3.96 7.82
N GLU A 431 5.01 4.14 9.14
CA GLU A 431 6.31 4.22 9.79
C GLU A 431 7.09 2.90 9.68
N ALA A 432 6.45 1.75 9.85
CA ALA A 432 7.09 0.45 9.69
C ALA A 432 7.60 0.23 8.27
N GLN A 433 6.81 0.62 7.25
CA GLN A 433 7.24 0.55 5.85
C GLN A 433 8.43 1.49 5.57
N GLN A 434 8.36 2.73 6.03
CA GLN A 434 9.43 3.70 5.86
C GLN A 434 10.72 3.27 6.58
N ALA A 435 10.62 2.79 7.81
CA ALA A 435 11.74 2.28 8.59
C ALA A 435 12.42 1.10 7.91
N LYS A 436 11.65 0.16 7.36
CA LYS A 436 12.15 -0.99 6.59
C LYS A 436 12.91 -0.54 5.34
N ALA A 437 12.37 0.44 4.59
CA ALA A 437 13.03 1.00 3.40
C ALA A 437 14.31 1.77 3.75
N GLN A 438 14.39 2.35 4.94
CA GLN A 438 15.55 3.09 5.44
C GLN A 438 16.51 2.23 6.27
N HIS A 439 16.28 0.92 6.37
CA HIS A 439 17.08 -0.03 7.16
C HIS A 439 17.27 0.39 8.63
N ARG A 440 16.22 0.94 9.25
CA ARG A 440 16.23 1.40 10.65
C ARG A 440 15.13 0.76 11.47
N ALA A 441 15.19 0.94 12.79
CA ALA A 441 14.10 0.56 13.68
C ALA A 441 12.91 1.53 13.49
N PRO A 442 11.66 1.04 13.56
CA PRO A 442 10.48 1.91 13.52
C PRO A 442 10.35 2.72 14.82
N VAL A 443 9.90 3.97 14.68
CA VAL A 443 9.54 4.82 15.81
C VAL A 443 8.24 4.35 16.42
N SER A 444 8.17 4.31 17.75
CA SER A 444 6.94 3.94 18.46
C SER A 444 5.96 5.11 18.52
N TYR A 445 4.71 4.83 18.14
CA TYR A 445 3.57 5.76 18.24
C TYR A 445 2.78 5.59 19.55
N GLU A 446 3.28 4.80 20.51
CA GLU A 446 2.67 4.57 21.83
C GLU A 446 2.30 5.88 22.56
N PHE A 447 3.10 6.95 22.37
CA PHE A 447 2.83 8.25 22.98
C PHE A 447 1.49 8.86 22.49
N LEU A 448 1.05 8.56 21.27
CA LEU A 448 -0.25 9.01 20.77
C LEU A 448 -1.40 8.23 21.38
N TRP A 449 -1.27 6.90 21.52
CA TRP A 449 -2.25 6.08 22.24
C TRP A 449 -2.47 6.59 23.66
N GLN A 450 -1.37 6.88 24.36
CA GLN A 450 -1.40 7.45 25.72
C GLN A 450 -2.00 8.85 25.76
N SER A 451 -1.73 9.69 24.75
CA SER A 451 -2.22 11.08 24.70
C SER A 451 -3.75 11.17 24.74
N VAL A 452 -4.45 10.18 24.20
CA VAL A 452 -5.92 10.07 24.20
C VAL A 452 -6.46 9.06 25.23
N GLY A 453 -5.59 8.40 26.00
CA GLY A 453 -5.96 7.51 27.10
C GLY A 453 -6.51 6.15 26.68
N ILE A 454 -6.04 5.61 25.54
CA ILE A 454 -6.44 4.28 25.04
C ILE A 454 -5.22 3.39 24.82
N THR A 455 -5.44 2.08 24.70
CA THR A 455 -4.38 1.09 24.40
C THR A 455 -4.51 0.55 22.97
N PRO A 456 -3.39 0.10 22.36
CA PRO A 456 -3.32 -0.51 21.03
C PRO A 456 -4.40 -1.55 20.70
#